data_AF-A0A4P6F3K6-F1
#
_entry.id   AF-A0A4P6F3K6-F1
#
_cell.length_a   1.000
_cell.length_b   1.000
_cell.length_c   1.000
_cell.angle_alpha   90.00
_cell.angle_beta   90.00
_cell.angle_gamma   90.00
#
_symmetry.space_group_name_H-M   'P 1'
#
loop_
_entity.id
_entity.type
_entity.pdbx_description
1 polymer ?
#
loop_
_entity_poly.entity_id
_entity_poly.type
_entity_poly.pdbx_seq_one_letter_code
_entity_poly.pdbx_strand_id
1 'polypeptide(L)'
;MDFETLPCPSAADWITTDQQPWERLVTYGPAGFDAYAQLDLADGDVSHNTRIVSTAVSLLTNFTRSSSRGHLLIWEGWGERAFPPLIWRTARVSVPNRAYVLLQIDLAMFVAGGVAEQWEAMLGKRMPEPAFIWPDDRLWCLAHDVDPNWAGIGSTKAAIAALASHSRLDVTTISNA
;
A
#
# COMPACT_ATOMS: atom_id res chain seq x y z
N MET A 1 7.80 16.60 -0.32
CA MET A 1 8.32 15.48 0.47
C MET A 1 9.77 15.32 0.09
N ASP A 2 10.65 15.08 1.06
CA ASP A 2 12.06 14.91 0.76
C ASP A 2 12.38 13.42 0.67
N PHE A 3 12.67 12.93 -0.54
CA PHE A 3 13.12 11.55 -0.76
C PHE A 3 14.58 11.34 -0.32
N GLU A 4 15.25 12.36 0.24
CA GLU A 4 16.60 12.25 0.80
C GLU A 4 16.62 11.64 2.20
N THR A 5 15.48 11.62 2.92
CA THR A 5 15.42 10.98 4.25
C THR A 5 15.04 9.50 4.11
N LEU A 6 15.98 8.62 4.47
CA LEU A 6 15.73 7.18 4.48
C LEU A 6 14.71 6.81 5.57
N PRO A 7 13.67 6.02 5.25
CA PRO A 7 12.73 5.56 6.26
C PRO A 7 13.41 4.59 7.23
N CYS A 8 12.94 4.57 8.48
CA CYS A 8 13.40 3.57 9.45
C CYS A 8 12.96 2.17 8.99
N PRO A 9 13.88 1.21 8.78
CA PRO A 9 13.50 -0.14 8.33
C PRO A 9 12.51 -0.82 9.28
N SER A 10 12.58 -0.50 10.58
CA SER A 10 11.70 -1.07 11.59
C SER A 10 10.21 -0.72 11.42
N ALA A 11 9.89 0.26 10.58
CA ALA A 11 8.52 0.57 10.21
C ALA A 11 7.80 -0.62 9.56
N ALA A 12 8.55 -1.51 8.89
CA ALA A 12 8.05 -2.70 8.20
C ALA A 12 8.28 -4.02 8.96
N ASP A 13 8.86 -4.01 10.18
CA ASP A 13 9.16 -5.24 10.92
C ASP A 13 7.94 -6.13 11.15
N TRP A 14 6.79 -5.52 11.37
CA TRP A 14 5.53 -6.23 11.56
C TRP A 14 5.05 -6.97 10.29
N ILE A 15 5.51 -6.58 9.10
CA ILE A 15 5.29 -7.31 7.84
C ILE A 15 6.31 -8.44 7.70
N THR A 16 7.59 -8.19 8.01
CA THR A 16 8.67 -9.17 7.79
C THR A 16 8.68 -10.30 8.82
N THR A 17 8.13 -10.05 10.01
CA THR A 17 8.01 -11.04 11.10
C THR A 17 6.66 -11.74 11.13
N ASP A 18 5.71 -11.35 10.26
CA ASP A 18 4.40 -11.98 10.18
C ASP A 18 4.52 -13.46 9.76
N GLN A 19 3.71 -14.33 10.38
CA GLN A 19 3.77 -15.79 10.21
C GLN A 19 2.67 -16.34 9.29
N GLN A 20 1.85 -15.48 8.66
CA GLN A 20 0.88 -15.89 7.66
C GLN A 20 1.60 -16.58 6.48
N PRO A 21 0.92 -17.53 5.79
CA PRO A 21 1.41 -18.03 4.52
C PRO A 21 1.73 -16.86 3.58
N TRP A 22 2.83 -16.98 2.83
CA TRP A 22 3.33 -15.90 1.97
C TRP A 22 2.24 -15.32 1.06
N GLU A 23 1.48 -16.17 0.37
CA GLU A 23 0.38 -15.76 -0.52
C GLU A 23 -0.66 -14.91 0.20
N ARG A 24 -0.99 -15.28 1.45
CA ARG A 24 -1.95 -14.54 2.28
C ARG A 24 -1.39 -13.18 2.68
N LEU A 25 -0.12 -13.12 3.08
CA LEU A 25 0.56 -11.89 3.46
C LEU A 25 0.60 -10.88 2.30
N VAL A 26 1.00 -11.30 1.10
CA VAL A 26 1.16 -10.38 -0.04
C VAL A 26 -0.16 -9.96 -0.67
N THR A 27 -1.23 -10.72 -0.46
CA THR A 27 -2.55 -10.40 -1.02
C THR A 27 -3.48 -9.72 -0.03
N TYR A 28 -3.36 -9.96 1.28
CA TYR A 28 -4.26 -9.39 2.30
C TYR A 28 -3.58 -8.55 3.37
N GLY A 29 -2.25 -8.55 3.40
CA GLY A 29 -1.48 -7.90 4.46
C GLY A 29 -1.28 -8.79 5.69
N PRO A 30 -0.61 -8.25 6.73
CA PRO A 30 -0.32 -8.97 7.96
C PRO A 30 -1.58 -9.36 8.73
N ALA A 31 -1.44 -10.33 9.64
CA ALA A 31 -2.50 -10.73 10.55
C ALA A 31 -2.82 -9.65 11.60
N GLY A 32 -3.90 -9.85 12.36
CA GLY A 32 -4.22 -9.05 13.54
C GLY A 32 -5.28 -7.96 13.34
N PHE A 33 -5.79 -7.77 12.12
CA PHE A 33 -6.95 -6.90 11.88
C PHE A 33 -8.28 -7.57 12.24
N ASP A 34 -9.27 -6.77 12.65
CA ASP A 34 -10.61 -7.25 13.02
C ASP A 34 -11.41 -7.80 11.83
N ALA A 35 -11.10 -7.32 10.62
CA ALA A 35 -11.78 -7.68 9.38
C ALA A 35 -10.85 -7.51 8.17
N TYR A 36 -11.14 -8.29 7.11
CA TYR A 36 -10.48 -8.19 5.82
C TYR A 36 -11.50 -8.02 4.70
N ALA A 37 -11.10 -7.37 3.62
CA ALA A 37 -11.87 -7.25 2.39
C ALA A 37 -10.98 -7.32 1.16
N GLN A 38 -11.59 -7.59 0.01
CA GLN A 38 -11.00 -7.44 -1.31
C GLN A 38 -11.59 -6.20 -1.97
N LEU A 39 -10.73 -5.33 -2.48
CA LEU A 39 -11.06 -4.18 -3.31
C LEU A 39 -10.83 -4.57 -4.77
N ASP A 40 -11.87 -4.54 -5.59
CA ASP A 40 -11.77 -4.90 -7.00
C ASP A 40 -10.99 -3.84 -7.81
N LEU A 41 -10.07 -4.32 -8.67
CA LEU A 41 -9.27 -3.53 -9.60
C LEU A 41 -9.45 -4.03 -11.06
N ALA A 42 -10.34 -5.00 -11.30
CA ALA A 42 -10.41 -5.81 -12.53
C ALA A 42 -10.78 -5.05 -13.81
N ASP A 43 -11.41 -3.88 -13.69
CA ASP A 43 -11.98 -3.15 -14.82
C ASP A 43 -11.14 -1.95 -15.27
N GLY A 44 -9.93 -1.80 -14.71
CA GLY A 44 -9.12 -0.60 -14.85
C GLY A 44 -7.82 -0.78 -15.64
N ASP A 45 -7.45 0.24 -16.43
CA ASP A 45 -6.04 0.48 -16.69
C ASP A 45 -5.33 0.91 -15.39
N VAL A 46 -3.99 0.95 -15.40
CA VAL A 46 -3.18 1.35 -14.25
C VAL A 46 -3.63 2.70 -13.66
N SER A 47 -4.12 3.64 -14.48
CA SER A 47 -4.59 4.97 -14.03
C SER A 47 -5.96 4.90 -13.34
N HIS A 48 -6.82 3.97 -13.74
CA HIS A 48 -8.03 3.64 -13.01
C HIS A 48 -7.69 3.01 -11.66
N ASN A 49 -6.80 2.01 -11.62
CA ASN A 49 -6.40 1.33 -10.38
C ASN A 49 -5.79 2.31 -9.37
N THR A 50 -4.93 3.21 -9.84
CA THR A 50 -4.37 4.28 -9.00
C THR A 50 -5.46 5.17 -8.40
N ARG A 51 -6.53 5.50 -9.14
CA ARG A 51 -7.66 6.30 -8.63
C ARG A 51 -8.52 5.54 -7.62
N ILE A 52 -8.77 4.26 -7.87
CA ILE A 52 -9.50 3.38 -6.94
C ILE A 52 -8.72 3.22 -5.63
N VAL A 53 -7.43 2.91 -5.70
CA VAL A 53 -6.53 2.82 -4.53
C VAL A 53 -6.47 4.15 -3.79
N SER A 54 -6.31 5.29 -4.48
CA SER A 54 -6.29 6.61 -3.84
C SER A 54 -7.61 6.93 -3.13
N THR A 55 -8.74 6.51 -3.71
CA THR A 55 -10.07 6.68 -3.11
C THR A 55 -10.22 5.82 -1.85
N ALA A 56 -9.78 4.56 -1.88
CA ALA A 56 -9.79 3.69 -0.71
C ALA A 56 -8.90 4.23 0.41
N VAL A 57 -7.66 4.63 0.08
CA VAL A 57 -6.72 5.24 1.05
C VAL A 57 -7.32 6.52 1.64
N SER A 58 -7.96 7.37 0.83
CA SER A 58 -8.64 8.59 1.31
C SER A 58 -9.76 8.32 2.32
N LEU A 59 -10.44 7.18 2.24
CA LEU A 59 -11.43 6.80 3.25
C LEU A 59 -10.74 6.28 4.51
N LEU A 60 -9.72 5.45 4.32
CA LEU A 60 -8.94 4.84 5.40
C LEU A 60 -8.16 5.86 6.24
N THR A 61 -7.83 7.05 5.70
CA THR A 61 -7.22 8.12 6.50
C THR A 61 -8.12 8.62 7.64
N ASN A 62 -9.43 8.35 7.62
CA ASN A 62 -10.33 8.65 8.74
C ASN A 62 -10.28 7.60 9.86
N PHE A 63 -9.60 6.47 9.63
CA PHE A 63 -9.49 5.33 10.54
C PHE A 63 -8.05 5.13 11.05
N THR A 64 -7.25 6.20 11.06
CA THR A 64 -5.94 6.27 11.71
C THR A 64 -5.90 7.41 12.72
N ARG A 65 -5.06 7.29 13.76
CA ARG A 65 -4.85 8.30 14.81
C ARG A 65 -4.01 9.47 14.31
N SER A 66 -3.14 9.24 13.32
CA SER A 66 -2.24 10.24 12.74
C SER A 66 -2.42 10.26 11.23
N SER A 67 -3.16 11.25 10.73
CA SER A 67 -3.56 11.31 9.32
C SER A 67 -2.43 11.71 8.36
N SER A 68 -1.27 12.13 8.86
CA SER A 68 -0.23 12.74 8.02
C SER A 68 0.80 11.75 7.52
N ARG A 69 1.18 10.71 8.27
CA ARG A 69 2.29 9.82 7.89
C ARG A 69 1.85 8.39 7.56
N GLY A 70 2.40 7.88 6.47
CA GLY A 70 2.26 6.49 6.09
C GLY A 70 3.48 5.97 5.36
N HIS A 71 3.37 4.73 4.92
CA HIS A 71 4.46 3.99 4.32
C HIS A 71 3.98 3.25 3.07
N LEU A 72 4.91 3.08 2.14
CA LEU A 72 4.72 2.27 0.93
C LEU A 72 5.81 1.20 0.89
N LEU A 73 5.44 -0.02 0.49
CA LEU A 73 6.40 -0.98 -0.07
C LEU A 73 6.17 -1.05 -1.57
N ILE A 74 7.22 -0.82 -2.34
CA ILE A 74 7.19 -0.96 -3.81
C ILE A 74 8.10 -2.13 -4.20
N TRP A 75 7.58 -3.06 -5.00
CA TRP A 75 8.30 -4.27 -5.37
C TRP A 75 9.52 -3.96 -6.22
N GLU A 76 10.70 -4.47 -5.85
CA GLU A 76 11.92 -4.20 -6.61
C GLU A 76 11.91 -4.83 -8.01
N GLY A 77 11.00 -5.78 -8.26
CA GLY A 77 10.83 -6.46 -9.55
C GLY A 77 10.44 -5.53 -10.70
N TRP A 78 9.96 -4.31 -10.40
CA TRP A 78 9.79 -3.24 -11.41
C TRP A 78 11.13 -2.80 -12.03
N GLY A 79 12.26 -3.13 -11.40
CA GLY A 79 13.62 -2.91 -11.89
C GLY A 79 14.22 -1.56 -11.50
N GLU A 80 15.55 -1.50 -11.40
CA GLU A 80 16.30 -0.32 -10.92
C GLU A 80 15.89 1.00 -11.59
N ARG A 81 15.64 0.96 -12.90
CA ARG A 81 15.28 2.15 -13.69
C ARG A 81 13.89 2.71 -13.39
N ALA A 82 13.10 2.04 -12.54
CA ALA A 82 11.80 2.51 -12.07
C ALA A 82 11.90 3.33 -10.77
N PHE A 83 13.08 3.40 -10.16
CA PHE A 83 13.32 4.03 -8.86
C PHE A 83 14.32 5.17 -8.95
N PRO A 84 14.16 6.24 -8.13
CA PRO A 84 15.21 7.23 -7.92
C PRO A 84 16.49 6.56 -7.41
N PRO A 85 17.69 6.93 -7.88
CA PRO A 85 18.92 6.22 -7.51
C PRO A 85 19.23 6.17 -6.00
N LEU A 86 18.81 7.18 -5.23
CA LEU A 86 18.95 7.18 -3.77
C LEU A 86 18.01 6.15 -3.12
N ILE A 87 16.75 6.11 -3.58
CA ILE A 87 15.73 5.17 -3.13
C ILE A 87 16.10 3.73 -3.51
N TRP A 88 16.67 3.51 -4.70
CA TRP A 88 17.10 2.17 -5.09
C TRP A 88 18.21 1.61 -4.18
N ARG A 89 19.05 2.46 -3.60
CA ARG A 89 20.18 2.03 -2.75
C ARG A 89 19.81 1.77 -1.29
N THR A 90 18.55 1.93 -0.91
CA THR A 90 18.12 1.71 0.48
C THR A 90 18.07 0.23 0.85
N ALA A 91 18.11 -0.04 2.16
CA ALA A 91 17.83 -1.38 2.66
C ALA A 91 16.50 -1.90 2.11
N ARG A 92 16.47 -3.20 1.78
CA ARG A 92 15.26 -3.88 1.31
C ARG A 92 14.47 -4.43 2.48
N VAL A 93 13.16 -4.38 2.33
CA VAL A 93 12.22 -5.13 3.16
C VAL A 93 11.93 -6.42 2.43
N SER A 94 12.33 -7.55 3.01
CA SER A 94 12.18 -8.86 2.38
C SER A 94 11.15 -9.71 3.10
N VAL A 95 10.27 -10.32 2.33
CA VAL A 95 9.40 -11.43 2.74
C VAL A 95 9.75 -12.62 1.85
N PRO A 96 9.22 -13.84 2.07
CA PRO A 96 9.45 -14.94 1.13
C PRO A 96 9.14 -14.50 -0.32
N ASN A 97 9.95 -14.90 -1.30
CA ASN A 97 9.76 -14.65 -2.74
C ASN A 97 9.72 -13.17 -3.22
N ARG A 98 9.76 -12.17 -2.33
CA ARG A 98 9.61 -10.75 -2.68
C ARG A 98 10.51 -9.85 -1.83
N ALA A 99 11.12 -8.87 -2.48
CA ALA A 99 11.86 -7.79 -1.83
C ALA A 99 11.30 -6.44 -2.28
N TYR A 100 11.25 -5.50 -1.34
CA TYR A 100 10.62 -4.21 -1.54
C TYR A 100 11.52 -3.06 -1.13
N VAL A 101 11.33 -1.95 -1.80
CA VAL A 101 11.79 -0.64 -1.36
C VAL A 101 10.75 -0.06 -0.41
N LEU A 102 11.19 0.37 0.77
CA LEU A 102 10.36 1.09 1.73
C LEU A 102 10.42 2.59 1.44
N LEU A 103 9.25 3.23 1.45
CA LEU A 103 9.11 4.69 1.43
C LEU A 103 8.29 5.13 2.63
N GLN A 104 8.60 6.31 3.15
CA GLN A 104 7.72 7.03 4.06
C GLN A 104 7.12 8.20 3.28
N ILE A 105 5.81 8.36 3.39
CA ILE A 105 5.03 9.32 2.63
C ILE A 105 4.11 10.15 3.55
N ASP A 106 3.62 11.25 3.00
CA ASP A 106 2.46 11.94 3.51
C ASP A 106 1.21 11.35 2.85
N LEU A 107 0.28 10.83 3.66
CA LEU A 107 -0.91 10.13 3.13
C LEU A 107 -1.85 11.08 2.39
N ALA A 108 -2.00 12.33 2.84
CA ALA A 108 -2.82 13.31 2.16
C ALA A 108 -2.20 13.70 0.81
N MET A 109 -0.87 13.84 0.76
CA MET A 109 -0.15 14.06 -0.49
C MET A 109 -0.24 12.88 -1.45
N PHE A 110 -0.23 11.64 -0.94
CA PHE A 110 -0.44 10.44 -1.75
C PHE A 110 -1.84 10.42 -2.35
N VAL A 111 -2.87 10.66 -1.52
CA VAL A 111 -4.28 10.73 -1.97
C VAL A 111 -4.49 11.82 -3.02
N ALA A 112 -3.79 12.96 -2.88
CA ALA A 112 -3.85 14.05 -3.85
C ALA A 112 -3.04 13.78 -5.14
N GLY A 113 -2.35 12.65 -5.25
CA GLY A 113 -1.50 12.30 -6.40
C GLY A 113 -0.09 12.91 -6.36
N GLY A 114 0.19 13.81 -5.42
CA GLY A 114 1.44 14.56 -5.34
C GLY A 114 2.69 13.69 -5.15
N VAL A 115 2.57 12.50 -4.56
CA VAL A 115 3.69 11.54 -4.45
C VAL A 115 4.08 11.02 -5.84
N ALA A 116 3.10 10.62 -6.65
CA ALA A 116 3.35 10.13 -8.01
C ALA A 116 3.86 11.25 -8.93
N GLU A 117 3.32 12.46 -8.81
CA GLU A 117 3.79 13.64 -9.56
C GLU A 117 5.26 13.97 -9.26
N GLN A 118 5.66 13.97 -7.98
CA GLN A 118 7.08 14.16 -7.62
C GLN A 118 7.96 13.03 -8.16
N TRP A 119 7.49 11.78 -8.11
CA TRP A 119 8.21 10.64 -8.68
C TRP A 119 8.47 10.83 -10.18
N GLU A 120 7.44 11.22 -10.91
CA GLU A 120 7.52 11.48 -12.35
C GLU A 120 8.41 12.66 -12.67
N ALA A 121 8.34 13.74 -11.88
CA ALA A 121 9.23 14.90 -12.04
C ALA A 121 10.72 14.53 -11.85
N MET A 122 11.04 13.58 -10.96
CA MET A 122 12.43 13.14 -10.73
C MET A 122 12.96 12.18 -11.79
N LEU A 123 12.11 11.29 -12.33
CA LEU A 123 12.55 10.19 -13.19
C LEU A 123 12.10 10.28 -14.65
N GLY A 124 11.16 11.17 -14.96
CA GLY A 124 10.43 11.16 -16.23
C GLY A 124 9.62 9.88 -16.44
N LYS A 125 9.24 9.20 -15.35
CA LYS A 125 8.53 7.92 -15.37
C LYS A 125 7.47 7.87 -14.28
N ARG A 126 6.37 7.21 -14.60
CA ARG A 126 5.31 6.91 -13.65
C ARG A 126 5.84 6.10 -12.46
N MET A 127 5.35 6.43 -11.26
CA MET A 127 5.61 5.64 -10.06
C MET A 127 5.04 4.23 -10.20
N PRO A 128 5.81 3.17 -9.86
CA PRO A 128 5.27 1.82 -9.82
C PRO A 128 4.16 1.69 -8.76
N GLU A 129 3.23 0.76 -8.98
CA GLU A 129 2.15 0.52 -8.03
C GLU A 129 2.71 -0.02 -6.70
N PRO A 130 2.33 0.57 -5.56
CA PRO A 130 2.72 0.05 -4.25
C PRO A 130 2.11 -1.32 -4.00
N ALA A 131 2.92 -2.24 -3.48
CA ALA A 131 2.49 -3.55 -3.02
C ALA A 131 1.89 -3.51 -1.61
N PHE A 132 2.34 -2.59 -0.76
CA PHE A 132 1.73 -2.35 0.56
C PHE A 132 1.58 -0.86 0.82
N ILE A 133 0.51 -0.48 1.51
CA ILE A 133 0.24 0.87 1.99
C ILE A 133 -0.31 0.78 3.42
N TRP A 134 0.25 1.54 4.36
CA TRP A 134 -0.25 1.61 5.74
C TRP A 134 0.12 2.94 6.43
N PRO A 135 -0.61 3.37 7.48
CA PRO A 135 -0.27 4.52 8.30
C PRO A 135 0.76 4.15 9.39
N ASP A 136 1.45 5.12 9.98
CA ASP A 136 2.44 4.89 11.06
C ASP A 136 1.88 4.04 12.23
N ASP A 137 0.59 4.19 12.54
CA ASP A 137 -0.07 3.48 13.64
C ASP A 137 -0.62 2.11 13.27
N ARG A 138 -0.46 1.69 12.00
CA ARG A 138 -0.78 0.34 11.49
C ARG A 138 -2.23 -0.08 11.71
N LEU A 139 -3.17 0.85 11.84
CA LEU A 139 -4.60 0.52 12.04
C LEU A 139 -5.31 -0.01 10.79
N TRP A 140 -4.67 0.10 9.64
CA TRP A 140 -5.09 -0.56 8.41
C TRP A 140 -3.87 -0.90 7.54
N CYS A 141 -4.05 -1.84 6.63
CA CYS A 141 -3.08 -2.19 5.60
C CYS A 141 -3.81 -2.50 4.31
N LEU A 142 -3.35 -1.92 3.21
CA LEU A 142 -3.72 -2.34 1.86
C LEU A 142 -2.54 -3.13 1.30
N ALA A 143 -2.80 -4.32 0.77
CA ALA A 143 -1.82 -5.19 0.12
C ALA A 143 -2.28 -5.53 -1.30
N HIS A 144 -1.35 -5.48 -2.25
CA HIS A 144 -1.59 -5.74 -3.66
C HIS A 144 -0.37 -6.48 -4.22
N ASP A 145 -0.55 -7.76 -4.56
CA ASP A 145 0.45 -8.50 -5.34
C ASP A 145 0.16 -8.33 -6.83
N VAL A 146 1.14 -8.66 -7.68
CA VAL A 146 1.06 -8.41 -9.14
C VAL A 146 0.10 -9.35 -9.88
N ASP A 147 -0.27 -10.48 -9.27
CA ASP A 147 -1.04 -11.53 -9.92
C ASP A 147 -2.57 -11.37 -9.81
N PRO A 148 -3.16 -10.96 -8.66
CA PRO A 148 -4.59 -10.76 -8.55
C PRO A 148 -5.06 -9.42 -9.13
N ASN A 149 -6.27 -9.39 -9.66
CA ASN A 149 -6.94 -8.17 -10.13
C ASN A 149 -7.68 -7.43 -9.01
N TRP A 150 -7.22 -7.57 -7.77
CA TRP A 150 -7.81 -6.97 -6.58
C TRP A 150 -6.72 -6.69 -5.54
N ALA A 151 -6.97 -5.72 -4.65
CA ALA A 151 -6.13 -5.45 -3.49
C ALA A 151 -6.83 -5.91 -2.21
N GLY A 152 -6.13 -6.59 -1.31
CA GLY A 152 -6.66 -6.91 0.00
C GLY A 152 -6.50 -5.75 0.97
N ILE A 153 -7.47 -5.62 1.88
CA ILE A 153 -7.46 -4.59 2.91
C ILE A 153 -7.74 -5.25 4.26
N GLY A 154 -6.82 -5.10 5.20
CA GLY A 154 -7.03 -5.44 6.62
C GLY A 154 -7.27 -4.17 7.44
N SER A 155 -8.35 -4.13 8.22
CA SER A 155 -8.62 -3.01 9.15
C SER A 155 -9.68 -3.38 10.22
N THR A 156 -10.18 -2.38 10.94
CA THR A 156 -11.35 -2.49 11.82
C THR A 156 -12.61 -2.79 11.01
N LYS A 157 -13.61 -3.42 11.65
CA LYS A 157 -14.92 -3.66 11.03
C LYS A 157 -15.60 -2.38 10.53
N ALA A 158 -15.44 -1.27 11.27
CA ALA A 158 -16.03 0.02 10.89
C ALA A 158 -15.39 0.57 9.61
N ALA A 159 -14.07 0.46 9.46
CA ALA A 159 -13.36 0.88 8.26
C ALA A 159 -13.76 0.05 7.03
N ILE A 160 -13.83 -1.29 7.18
CA ILE A 160 -14.26 -2.19 6.10
C ILE A 160 -15.72 -1.92 5.70
N ALA A 161 -16.62 -1.70 6.66
CA ALA A 161 -18.01 -1.35 6.37
C ALA A 161 -18.12 0.00 5.63
N ALA A 162 -17.30 0.99 5.99
CA ALA A 162 -17.27 2.28 5.31
C ALA A 162 -16.77 2.15 3.86
N LEU A 163 -15.75 1.32 3.62
CA LEU A 163 -15.27 1.00 2.27
C LEU A 163 -16.37 0.31 1.44
N ALA A 164 -17.01 -0.72 1.97
CA ALA A 164 -18.08 -1.46 1.30
C ALA A 164 -19.34 -0.62 1.03
N SER A 165 -19.57 0.43 1.80
CA SER A 165 -20.71 1.34 1.60
C SER A 165 -20.42 2.47 0.60
N HIS A 166 -19.17 2.60 0.12
CA HIS A 166 -18.78 3.72 -0.72
C HIS A 166 -19.03 3.42 -2.20
N SER A 167 -19.93 4.20 -2.82
CA SER A 167 -20.47 3.95 -4.17
C SER A 167 -19.46 3.92 -5.32
N ARG A 168 -18.23 4.38 -5.12
CA ARG A 168 -17.15 4.35 -6.13
C ARG A 168 -16.17 3.20 -5.96
N LEU A 169 -16.38 2.33 -4.97
CA LEU A 169 -15.52 1.18 -4.68
C LEU A 169 -16.38 -0.08 -4.74
N ASP A 170 -15.86 -1.12 -5.37
CA ASP A 170 -16.41 -2.47 -5.25
C ASP A 170 -15.56 -3.24 -4.24
N VAL A 171 -16.18 -3.59 -3.11
CA VAL A 171 -15.48 -4.16 -1.95
C VAL A 171 -16.25 -5.36 -1.44
N THR A 172 -15.61 -6.52 -1.48
CA THR A 172 -16.14 -7.77 -0.94
C THR A 172 -15.52 -8.05 0.42
N THR A 173 -16.34 -8.09 1.48
CA THR A 173 -15.87 -8.48 2.81
C THR A 173 -15.55 -9.97 2.86
N ILE A 174 -14.40 -10.32 3.42
CA ILE A 174 -14.00 -11.71 3.59
C ILE A 174 -14.40 -12.16 4.99
N SER A 175 -15.29 -13.14 5.04
CA SER A 175 -15.56 -13.88 6.26
C SER A 175 -14.35 -14.79 6.49
N ASN A 176 -13.63 -14.61 7.59
CA ASN A 176 -12.52 -15.51 7.93
C ASN A 176 -13.03 -16.96 7.91
N ALA A 177 -12.37 -17.80 7.12
CA ALA A 177 -12.46 -19.26 7.21
C ALA A 177 -11.78 -19.75 8.49
#